data_AF-K4LSP4-F1
#
_entry.id   AF-K4LSP4-F1
#
_cell.length_a   1.000
_cell.length_b   1.000
_cell.length_c   1.000
_cell.angle_alpha   90.00
_cell.angle_beta   90.00
_cell.angle_gamma   90.00
#
_symmetry.space_group_name_H-M   'P 1'
#
loop_
_entity.id
_entity.type
_entity.pdbx_description
1 polymer ?
#
loop_
_entity_poly.entity_id
_entity_poly.type
_entity_poly.pdbx_seq_one_letter_code
_entity_poly.pdbx_strand_id
1 'polypeptide(L)' 'MGSFIAGHTGEKVAEAGRDQEMILVAGFDLDGIEDRRAQWGIFRDRRPCMYGRILTCDGTSKAALMANRQAADPSIE' A
#
# COMPACT_ATOMS: atom_id res chain seq x y z
N MET A 1 2.92 17.88 12.99
CA MET A 1 4.04 17.55 12.07
C MET A 1 3.76 18.35 10.81
N GLY A 2 4.73 19.09 10.27
CA GLY A 2 4.49 19.94 9.11
C GLY A 2 4.49 19.14 7.81
N SER A 3 4.15 19.81 6.71
CA SER A 3 4.26 19.25 5.36
C SER A 3 5.68 18.75 5.10
N PHE A 4 5.86 17.67 4.35
CA PHE A 4 7.18 17.16 4.01
C PHE A 4 7.17 16.49 2.64
N ILE A 5 8.36 16.32 2.05
CA ILE A 5 8.58 15.60 0.80
C ILE A 5 9.49 14.42 1.15
N ALA A 6 9.07 13.21 0.78
CA ALA A 6 9.86 11.99 0.91
C ALA A 6 10.43 11.55 -0.43
N GLY A 7 11.64 11.01 -0.41
CA GLY A 7 12.24 10.34 -1.56
C GLY A 7 11.80 8.88 -1.68
N HIS A 8 12.32 8.22 -2.71
CA HIS A 8 11.87 6.89 -3.13
C HIS A 8 12.28 5.75 -2.18
N THR A 9 13.19 6.00 -1.22
CA THR A 9 13.55 5.03 -0.17
C THR A 9 12.87 5.33 1.18
N GLY A 10 12.07 6.39 1.25
CA GLY A 10 11.39 6.83 2.47
C GLY A 10 12.16 7.86 3.29
N GLU A 11 13.31 8.33 2.80
CA GLU A 11 14.05 9.44 3.37
C GLU A 11 13.27 10.74 3.25
N LYS A 12 13.32 11.61 4.28
CA LYS A 12 12.71 12.95 4.22
C LYS A 12 13.68 13.91 3.53
N VAL A 13 13.34 14.37 2.33
CA VAL A 13 14.19 15.28 1.55
C VAL A 13 13.93 16.76 1.85
N ALA A 14 12.72 17.09 2.30
CA ALA A 14 12.35 18.41 2.78
C ALA A 14 11.22 18.30 3.82
N GLU A 15 11.22 19.16 4.84
CA GLU A 15 10.18 19.18 5.88
C GLU A 15 9.93 20.62 6.34
N ALA A 16 8.66 20.97 6.49
CA ALA A 16 8.23 22.22 7.08
C ALA A 16 8.13 22.07 8.62
N GLY A 17 8.61 23.08 9.32
CA GLY A 17 8.33 23.35 10.71
C GLY A 17 6.86 23.68 10.95
N ARG A 18 6.46 23.72 12.22
CA ARG A 18 5.05 23.91 12.61
C ARG A 18 4.60 25.38 12.62
N ASP A 19 5.55 26.28 12.84
CA ASP A 19 5.24 27.65 13.26
C ASP A 19 5.60 28.69 12.19
N GLN A 20 5.97 28.25 10.98
CA GLN A 20 6.42 29.12 9.90
C GLN A 20 5.81 28.69 8.56
N GLU A 21 5.40 29.66 7.76
CA GLU A 21 5.02 29.43 6.38
C GLU A 21 6.27 29.11 5.54
N MET A 22 6.20 28.05 4.75
CA MET A 22 7.30 27.59 3.92
C MET A 22 6.82 27.02 2.60
N ILE A 23 7.60 27.24 1.54
CA ILE A 23 7.44 26.60 0.24
C ILE A 23 8.56 25.56 0.12
N LEU A 24 8.19 24.29 0.04
CA LEU A 24 9.14 23.20 -0.13
C LEU A 24 9.28 22.85 -1.61
N VAL A 25 10.52 22.75 -2.10
CA VAL A 25 10.83 22.36 -3.47
C VAL A 25 11.89 21.27 -3.45
N ALA A 26 11.66 20.18 -4.19
CA ALA A 26 12.61 19.10 -4.35
C ALA A 26 12.60 18.60 -5.81
N GLY A 27 13.78 18.34 -6.37
CA GLY A 27 13.95 17.73 -7.68
C GLY A 27 14.21 16.23 -7.55
N PHE A 28 13.71 15.45 -8.51
CA PHE A 28 13.91 14.00 -8.56
C PHE A 28 14.35 13.57 -9.96
N ASP A 29 15.36 12.69 -10.00
CA ASP A 29 15.73 11.96 -11.21
C ASP A 29 14.81 10.76 -11.37
N LEU A 30 13.78 10.91 -12.21
CA LEU A 30 12.76 9.88 -12.38
C LEU A 30 13.29 8.64 -13.11
N ASP A 31 14.23 8.81 -14.03
CA ASP A 31 14.85 7.72 -14.78
C ASP A 31 15.69 6.86 -13.83
N GLY A 32 16.53 7.50 -13.01
CA GLY A 32 17.32 6.81 -11.99
C GLY A 32 16.46 6.11 -10.91
N ILE A 33 15.30 6.68 -10.58
CA ILE A 33 14.34 6.05 -9.65
C ILE A 33 13.67 4.83 -10.28
N GLU A 34 13.31 4.91 -11.56
CA GLU A 34 12.73 3.79 -12.30
C GLU A 34 13.67 2.58 -12.33
N ASP A 35 14.95 2.81 -12.66
CA ASP A 35 15.97 1.75 -12.67
C ASP A 35 16.10 1.06 -11.31
N ARG A 36 16.19 1.84 -10.22
CA ARG A 36 16.26 1.29 -8.85
C ARG A 36 15.01 0.50 -8.48
N ARG A 37 13.82 1.02 -8.85
CA ARG A 37 12.54 0.37 -8.59
C ARG A 37 12.43 -0.98 -9.31
N ALA A 38 12.91 -1.06 -10.55
CA ALA A 38 12.94 -2.30 -11.32
C ALA A 38 13.90 -3.34 -10.72
N GLN A 39 15.07 -2.89 -10.24
CA GLN A 39 16.09 -3.77 -9.64
C GLN A 39 15.66 -4.37 -8.29
N TRP A 40 14.83 -3.67 -7.50
CA TRP A 40 14.45 -4.15 -6.17
C TRP A 40 13.57 -5.40 -6.19
N GLY A 41 12.85 -5.67 -7.29
CA GLY A 41 12.09 -6.92 -7.48
C GLY A 41 10.77 -7.01 -6.71
N ILE A 42 10.46 -6.06 -5.82
CA ILE A 42 9.20 -6.07 -5.03
C ILE A 42 7.98 -6.23 -5.92
N PHE A 43 7.89 -5.46 -7.02
CA PHE A 43 6.73 -5.50 -7.90
C PHE A 43 6.55 -6.86 -8.58
N ARG A 44 7.66 -7.52 -8.95
CA ARG A 44 7.67 -8.87 -9.55
C ARG A 44 7.24 -9.92 -8.53
N ASP A 45 7.67 -9.77 -7.28
CA ASP A 45 7.51 -10.80 -6.25
C ASP A 45 6.17 -10.70 -5.49
N ARG A 46 5.29 -9.76 -5.88
CA ARG A 46 3.95 -9.62 -5.31
C ARG A 46 3.12 -10.88 -5.56
N ARG A 47 2.21 -11.18 -4.62
CA ARG A 47 1.24 -12.29 -4.74
C ARG A 47 -0.19 -11.76 -4.64
N PRO A 48 -0.73 -11.12 -5.69
CA PRO A 48 -2.07 -10.53 -5.68
C PRO A 48 -3.18 -11.51 -5.29
N CYS A 49 -3.04 -12.78 -5.66
CA CYS A 49 -3.99 -13.84 -5.31
C CYS A 49 -4.15 -14.04 -3.79
N MET A 50 -3.16 -13.66 -2.97
CA MET A 50 -3.20 -13.80 -1.51
C MET A 50 -3.76 -12.56 -0.79
N TYR A 51 -3.97 -11.44 -1.50
CA TYR A 51 -4.35 -10.17 -0.88
C TYR A 51 -5.84 -10.06 -0.53
N GLY A 52 -6.64 -11.10 -0.75
CA GLY A 52 -8.09 -11.06 -0.49
C GLY A 52 -8.47 -10.68 0.94
N ARG A 53 -7.63 -10.98 1.95
CA ARG A 53 -7.91 -10.67 3.35
C ARG A 53 -7.68 -9.21 3.72
N ILE A 54 -6.74 -8.51 3.08
CA ILE A 54 -6.47 -7.09 3.34
C ILE A 54 -7.51 -6.17 2.67
N LEU A 55 -8.44 -6.74 1.90
CA LEU A 55 -9.58 -6.05 1.29
C LEU A 55 -10.83 -6.02 2.19
N THR A 56 -10.78 -6.64 3.37
CA THR A 56 -11.89 -6.62 4.33
C THR A 56 -11.45 -5.98 5.65
N CYS A 57 -12.42 -5.42 6.39
CA CYS A 57 -12.14 -4.78 7.68
C CYS A 57 -12.02 -5.78 8.84
N ASP A 58 -12.57 -6.98 8.68
CA ASP A 58 -12.62 -8.05 9.69
C ASP A 58 -11.55 -9.14 9.49
N GLY A 59 -10.80 -9.06 8.39
CA GLY A 59 -9.77 -10.04 8.03
C GLY A 59 -10.29 -11.37 7.46
N THR A 60 -11.61 -11.49 7.22
CA THR A 60 -12.26 -12.65 6.59
C THR A 60 -12.18 -12.56 5.07
N SER A 61 -11.78 -13.62 4.37
CA SER A 61 -11.76 -13.59 2.90
C SER A 61 -13.16 -13.84 2.32
N LYS A 62 -13.45 -13.26 1.14
CA LYS A 62 -14.70 -13.54 0.41
C LYS A 62 -14.88 -15.04 0.12
N ALA A 63 -13.79 -15.76 -0.11
CA ALA A 63 -13.79 -17.22 -0.26
C ALA A 63 -14.24 -17.94 1.04
N ALA A 64 -13.78 -17.49 2.21
CA ALA A 64 -14.22 -18.02 3.50
C ALA A 64 -15.71 -17.69 3.78
N LEU A 65 -16.18 -16.49 3.41
CA LEU A 65 -17.58 -16.10 3.50
C LEU A 65 -18.50 -16.94 2.59
N MET A 66 -18.07 -17.22 1.36
CA MET A 66 -18.82 -18.07 0.43
C MET A 66 -18.87 -19.54 0.90
N ALA A 67 -17.77 -20.06 1.46
CA ALA A 67 -17.74 -21.39 2.07
C ALA A 67 -18.69 -21.49 3.29
N ASN A 68 -18.72 -20.46 4.15
CA ASN A 68 -19.59 -20.45 5.33
C ASN A 68 -21.08 -20.29 5.01
N ARG A 69 -21.44 -19.59 3.92
CA ARG A 69 -22.85 -19.46 3.49
C ARG A 69 -23.44 -20.78 2.98
N GLN A 70 -22.64 -21.62 2.32
CA GLN A 70 -23.09 -22.93 1.83
C GLN A 70 -23.33 -23.93 2.97
N ALA A 71 -22.67 -23.75 4.11
CA ALA A 71 -22.87 -24.57 5.32
C ALA A 71 -24.10 -24.14 6.15
N ALA A 72 -24.73 -23.00 5.83
CA ALA A 72 -25.80 -22.39 6.62
C ALA A 72 -27.19 -22.52 5.97
N ASP A 73 -27.35 -23.36 4.95
CA ASP A 73 -28.67 -23.71 4.38
C ASP A 73 -29.10 -25.11 4.89
N PRO A 74 -29.97 -25.18 5.93
CA PRO A 74 -30.55 -26.43 6.40
C PRO A 74 -31.86 -26.80 5.70
N SER A 75 -32.21 -26.21 4.54
CA SER A 75 -33.46 -26.55 3.82
C SER A 75 -33.37 -27.80 2.93
N ILE A 76 -32.74 -28.86 3.44
CA ILE A 76 -33.04 -30.25 3.05
C ILE A 76 -33.50 -30.99 4.31
N GLU A 77 -34.69 -30.62 4.79
CA GLU A 77 -35.86 -31.47 5.01
C GLU A 77 -37.12 -30.64 4.76
#